data_AF-A0A946VJF7-F1
#
_entry.id   AF-A0A946VJF7-F1
#
_cell.length_a   1.000
_cell.length_b   1.000
_cell.length_c   1.000
_cell.angle_alpha   90.00
_cell.angle_beta   90.00
_cell.angle_gamma   90.00
#
_symmetry.space_group_name_H-M   'P 1'
#
loop_
_entity.id
_entity.type
_entity.pdbx_description
1 polymer ?
#
loop_
_entity_poly.entity_id
_entity_poly.type
_entity_poly.pdbx_seq_one_letter_code
_entity_poly.pdbx_strand_id
1 'polypeptide(L)'
;MNRWKAFAIHLTASVVIFLGLLGLILTVWYPGILFSIDGGWNGLKLVMGVDVILGPLLTLVVYRVGKPGLKFDLTCIVSLQVACMAAGLWVVYQSRPIALVFAYDTFYSLAANEFEAYGQDPRLINEFPGPSPKLIFAELPEDEFRAEVANLRSVFVADPLFMQTDKYKAIPEHGTAIFRWESSVRRDAEEQLRANVESREEGCVLNRFASAHTSGFVCYDPVKRKLSRFYENKLER
;
A
#
# COMPACT_ATOMS: atom_id res chain seq x y z
N MET A 1 22.41 -36.17 11.04
CA MET A 1 21.78 -34.85 11.34
C MET A 1 20.66 -35.07 12.33
N ASN A 2 20.53 -34.25 13.39
CA ASN A 2 19.44 -34.38 14.38
C ASN A 2 18.29 -33.40 14.05
N ARG A 3 17.14 -33.56 14.71
CA ARG A 3 15.93 -32.75 14.44
C ARG A 3 16.14 -31.24 14.67
N TRP A 4 16.95 -30.87 15.66
CA TRP A 4 17.29 -29.48 15.95
C TRP A 4 18.11 -28.82 14.85
N LYS A 5 19.10 -29.54 14.29
CA LYS A 5 19.86 -29.05 13.13
C LYS A 5 18.97 -28.92 11.90
N ALA A 6 18.08 -29.88 11.63
CA ALA A 6 17.14 -29.80 10.51
C ALA A 6 16.17 -28.62 10.66
N PHE A 7 15.62 -28.41 11.87
CA PHE A 7 14.82 -27.25 12.22
C PHE A 7 15.56 -25.93 12.00
N ALA A 8 16.79 -25.81 12.52
CA ALA A 8 17.57 -24.59 12.39
C ALA A 8 17.88 -24.25 10.92
N ILE A 9 18.27 -25.25 10.12
CA ILE A 9 18.51 -25.06 8.68
C ILE A 9 17.23 -24.59 7.98
N HIS A 10 16.10 -25.22 8.26
CA HIS A 10 14.83 -24.84 7.64
C HIS A 10 14.42 -23.41 8.07
N LEU A 11 14.43 -23.12 9.37
CA LEU A 11 14.10 -21.78 9.88
C LEU A 11 14.99 -20.70 9.25
N THR A 12 16.30 -20.92 9.20
CA THR A 12 17.23 -19.97 8.56
C THR A 12 16.90 -19.77 7.08
N ALA A 13 16.63 -20.85 6.34
CA ALA A 13 16.24 -20.74 4.93
C ALA A 13 14.92 -19.95 4.77
N SER A 14 13.89 -20.26 5.56
CA SER A 14 12.62 -19.53 5.57
C SER A 14 12.79 -18.05 5.88
N VAL A 15 13.61 -17.70 6.88
CA VAL A 15 13.88 -16.31 7.26
C VAL A 15 14.61 -15.56 6.15
N VAL A 16 15.62 -16.17 5.52
CA VAL A 16 16.35 -15.54 4.41
C VAL A 16 15.41 -15.25 3.24
N ILE A 17 14.55 -16.21 2.87
CA ILE A 17 13.56 -16.02 1.80
C ILE A 17 12.57 -14.92 2.19
N PHE A 18 12.03 -14.97 3.41
CA PHE A 18 11.09 -13.97 3.92
C PHE A 18 11.68 -12.56 3.90
N LEU A 19 12.92 -12.38 4.35
CA LEU A 19 13.60 -11.08 4.34
C LEU A 19 13.84 -10.56 2.91
N GLY A 20 14.16 -11.45 1.97
CA GLY A 20 14.27 -11.09 0.55
C GLY A 20 12.94 -10.60 -0.02
N LEU A 21 11.85 -11.31 0.25
CA LEU A 21 10.50 -10.91 -0.17
C LEU A 21 10.06 -9.62 0.52
N LEU A 22 10.32 -9.47 1.82
CA LEU A 22 10.00 -8.26 2.56
C LEU A 22 10.75 -7.05 1.98
N GLY A 23 12.03 -7.20 1.66
CA GLY A 23 12.83 -6.16 1.01
C GLY A 23 12.23 -5.73 -0.34
N LEU A 24 11.82 -6.69 -1.18
CA LEU A 24 11.13 -6.43 -2.44
C LEU A 24 9.82 -5.66 -2.22
N ILE A 25 8.99 -6.12 -1.29
CA ILE A 25 7.69 -5.53 -0.97
C ILE A 25 7.86 -4.07 -0.53
N LEU A 26 8.77 -3.80 0.42
CA LEU A 26 8.98 -2.47 1.00
C LEU A 26 9.62 -1.47 0.03
N THR A 27 10.38 -1.93 -0.97
CA THR A 27 11.12 -1.05 -1.88
C THR A 27 10.47 -0.88 -3.24
N VAL A 28 9.76 -1.89 -3.74
CA VAL A 28 9.23 -1.91 -5.10
C VAL A 28 7.70 -1.85 -5.13
N TRP A 29 7.00 -2.50 -4.20
CA TRP A 29 5.53 -2.60 -4.25
C TRP A 29 4.83 -1.61 -3.33
N TYR A 30 5.40 -1.33 -2.16
CA TYR A 30 4.85 -0.44 -1.15
C TYR A 30 5.90 0.55 -0.64
N PRO A 31 6.39 1.45 -1.51
CA PRO A 31 7.45 2.39 -1.13
C PRO A 31 6.97 3.38 -0.05
N GLY A 32 7.89 3.71 0.87
CA GLY A 32 7.65 4.72 1.90
C GLY A 32 6.65 4.26 2.96
N ILE A 33 5.65 5.10 3.25
CA ILE A 33 4.65 4.82 4.30
C ILE A 33 3.54 3.88 3.85
N LEU A 34 3.43 3.61 2.54
CA LEU A 34 2.31 2.87 1.94
C LEU A 34 2.17 1.46 2.46
N PHE A 35 3.27 0.78 2.82
CA PHE A 35 3.20 -0.56 3.38
C PHE A 35 2.31 -0.64 4.63
N SER A 36 2.40 0.37 5.48
CA SER A 36 1.67 0.42 6.75
C SER A 36 0.24 0.91 6.60
N ILE A 37 -0.02 1.78 5.62
CA ILE A 37 -1.32 2.48 5.48
C ILE A 37 -2.18 1.91 4.36
N ASP A 38 -1.63 1.06 3.48
CA ASP A 38 -2.34 0.56 2.30
C ASP A 38 -2.35 -0.98 2.21
N GLY A 39 -2.45 -1.65 3.36
CA GLY A 39 -2.72 -3.08 3.39
C GLY A 39 -1.54 -4.00 3.05
N GLY A 40 -0.30 -3.50 3.07
CA GLY A 40 0.91 -4.32 2.81
C GLY A 40 1.06 -5.55 3.72
N TRP A 41 0.38 -5.56 4.87
CA TRP A 41 0.34 -6.69 5.81
C TRP A 41 -0.55 -7.87 5.39
N ASN A 42 -1.53 -7.68 4.50
CA ASN A 42 -2.62 -8.63 4.29
C ASN A 42 -2.12 -10.02 3.87
N GLY A 43 -1.33 -10.11 2.80
CA GLY A 43 -0.72 -11.37 2.39
C GLY A 43 0.57 -11.71 3.14
N LEU A 44 1.29 -10.72 3.69
CA LEU A 44 2.56 -10.96 4.39
C LEU A 44 2.37 -11.76 5.69
N LYS A 45 1.24 -11.57 6.40
CA LYS A 45 0.90 -12.36 7.60
C LYS A 45 0.82 -13.86 7.30
N LEU A 46 0.32 -14.23 6.12
CA LEU A 46 0.23 -15.62 5.68
C LEU A 46 1.63 -16.20 5.47
N VAL A 47 2.47 -15.50 4.72
CA VAL A 47 3.88 -15.89 4.47
C VAL A 47 4.62 -16.07 5.80
N MET A 48 4.50 -15.11 6.73
CA MET A 48 5.14 -15.19 8.04
C MET A 48 4.62 -16.36 8.87
N GLY A 49 3.30 -16.54 8.96
CA GLY A 49 2.68 -17.58 9.78
C GLY A 49 2.97 -18.99 9.28
N VAL A 50 2.94 -19.20 7.96
CA VAL A 50 3.18 -20.52 7.37
C VAL A 50 4.67 -20.80 7.24
N ASP A 51 5.44 -19.89 6.66
CA ASP A 51 6.78 -20.21 6.16
C ASP A 51 7.85 -20.03 7.23
N VAL A 52 7.72 -19.02 8.09
CA VAL A 52 8.68 -18.74 9.16
C VAL A 52 8.34 -19.51 10.44
N ILE A 53 7.05 -19.75 10.70
CA ILE A 53 6.60 -20.40 11.94
C ILE A 53 6.21 -21.85 11.69
N LEU A 54 5.12 -22.10 10.94
CA LEU A 54 4.52 -23.44 10.86
C LEU A 54 5.43 -24.48 10.19
N GLY A 55 6.04 -24.16 9.04
CA GLY A 55 6.91 -25.07 8.27
C GLY A 55 8.11 -25.60 9.04
N PRO A 56 8.93 -24.73 9.66
CA PRO A 56 10.02 -25.15 10.53
C PRO A 56 9.52 -25.97 11.73
N LEU A 57 8.43 -25.57 12.40
CA LEU A 57 7.87 -26.35 13.52
C LEU A 57 7.42 -27.75 13.10
N LEU A 58 6.73 -27.89 11.96
CA LEU A 58 6.37 -29.20 11.40
C LEU A 58 7.61 -30.04 11.10
N THR A 59 8.66 -29.41 10.57
CA THR A 59 9.95 -30.09 10.35
C THR A 59 10.55 -30.59 11.65
N LEU A 60 10.53 -29.79 12.72
CA LEU A 60 11.03 -30.20 14.04
C LEU A 60 10.27 -31.41 14.60
N VAL A 61 8.95 -31.41 14.47
CA VAL A 61 8.06 -32.48 14.98
C VAL A 61 8.24 -33.77 14.19
N VAL A 62 8.29 -33.68 12.86
CA VAL A 62 8.29 -34.84 11.97
C VAL A 62 9.69 -35.45 11.80
N TYR A 63 10.75 -34.66 11.93
CA TYR A 63 12.12 -35.13 11.67
C TYR A 63 12.58 -36.18 12.68
N ARG A 64 12.73 -37.41 12.21
CA ARG A 64 13.29 -38.54 12.96
C ARG A 64 14.25 -39.33 12.08
N VAL A 65 15.49 -39.47 12.51
CA VAL A 65 16.52 -40.25 11.79
C VAL A 65 16.04 -41.71 11.63
N GLY A 66 16.15 -42.25 10.41
CA GLY A 66 15.73 -43.61 10.10
C GLY A 66 14.22 -43.80 9.88
N LYS A 67 13.41 -42.73 9.96
CA LYS A 67 11.97 -42.82 9.68
C LYS A 67 11.73 -43.15 8.19
N PRO A 68 11.07 -44.28 7.85
CA PRO A 68 10.66 -44.56 6.48
C PRO A 68 9.65 -43.48 6.05
N GLY A 69 9.82 -42.93 4.85
CA GLY A 69 8.96 -41.84 4.35
C GLY A 69 9.35 -40.43 4.81
N LEU A 70 10.42 -40.25 5.60
CA LEU A 70 10.85 -38.89 6.04
C LEU A 70 11.04 -37.92 4.87
N LYS A 71 11.59 -38.40 3.74
CA LYS A 71 11.75 -37.57 2.53
C LYS A 71 10.41 -37.09 2.00
N PHE A 72 9.43 -37.99 1.93
CA PHE A 72 8.07 -37.66 1.49
C PHE A 72 7.42 -36.63 2.41
N ASP A 73 7.52 -36.82 3.74
CA ASP A 73 6.96 -35.86 4.69
C ASP A 73 7.56 -34.46 4.52
N LEU A 74 8.88 -34.36 4.41
CA LEU A 74 9.57 -33.08 4.22
C LEU A 74 9.23 -32.46 2.87
N THR A 75 9.11 -33.25 1.80
CA THR A 75 8.65 -32.76 0.49
C THR A 75 7.23 -32.20 0.59
N CYS A 76 6.31 -32.89 1.26
CA CYS A 76 4.94 -32.40 1.45
C CYS A 76 4.91 -31.08 2.22
N ILE A 77 5.69 -30.96 3.31
CA ILE A 77 5.81 -29.72 4.09
C ILE A 77 6.32 -28.57 3.20
N VAL A 78 7.43 -28.77 2.49
CA VAL A 78 8.03 -27.72 1.66
C VAL A 78 7.12 -27.35 0.48
N SER A 79 6.48 -28.31 -0.17
CA SER A 79 5.54 -28.03 -1.27
C SER A 79 4.34 -27.20 -0.82
N LEU A 80 3.75 -27.55 0.33
CA LEU A 80 2.66 -26.77 0.91
C LEU A 80 3.13 -25.35 1.27
N GLN A 81 4.31 -25.23 1.86
CA GLN A 81 4.92 -23.95 2.22
C GLN A 81 5.12 -23.06 0.98
N VAL A 82 5.70 -23.59 -0.10
CA VAL A 82 5.87 -22.85 -1.36
C VAL A 82 4.52 -22.41 -1.94
N ALA A 83 3.49 -23.25 -1.88
CA ALA A 83 2.15 -22.89 -2.34
C ALA A 83 1.53 -21.76 -1.50
N CYS A 84 1.64 -21.83 -0.18
CA CYS A 84 1.20 -20.79 0.73
C CYS A 84 1.96 -19.47 0.50
N MET A 85 3.28 -19.54 0.36
CA MET A 85 4.13 -18.39 0.05
C MET A 85 3.68 -17.71 -1.26
N ALA A 86 3.46 -18.50 -2.32
CA ALA A 86 3.01 -17.99 -3.61
C ALA A 86 1.62 -17.33 -3.51
N ALA A 87 0.69 -17.94 -2.77
CA ALA A 87 -0.64 -17.39 -2.55
C ALA A 87 -0.59 -16.08 -1.75
N GLY A 88 0.20 -16.03 -0.67
CA GLY A 88 0.40 -14.82 0.12
C GLY A 88 1.02 -13.70 -0.71
N LEU A 89 2.05 -14.02 -1.51
CA LEU A 89 2.70 -13.06 -2.39
C LEU A 89 1.77 -12.55 -3.50
N TRP A 90 0.92 -13.41 -4.06
CA TRP A 90 -0.08 -13.03 -5.04
C TRP A 90 -1.09 -12.02 -4.49
N VAL A 91 -1.56 -12.23 -3.26
CA VAL A 91 -2.46 -11.29 -2.57
C VAL A 91 -1.78 -9.93 -2.38
N VAL A 92 -0.54 -9.91 -1.87
CA VAL A 92 0.23 -8.65 -1.72
C VAL A 92 0.44 -7.97 -3.07
N TYR A 93 0.76 -8.71 -4.11
CA TYR A 93 0.98 -8.16 -5.45
C TYR A 93 -0.29 -7.50 -5.99
N GLN A 94 -1.46 -8.15 -5.87
CA GLN A 94 -2.72 -7.61 -6.37
C GLN A 94 -3.21 -6.38 -5.60
N SER A 95 -2.97 -6.34 -4.28
CA SER A 95 -3.33 -5.20 -3.43
C SER A 95 -2.32 -4.05 -3.47
N ARG A 96 -1.22 -4.16 -4.24
CA ARG A 96 -0.20 -3.10 -4.25
C ARG A 96 -0.74 -1.84 -4.91
N PRO A 97 -0.44 -0.65 -4.37
CA PRO A 97 -0.79 0.58 -5.03
C PRO A 97 -0.03 0.74 -6.34
N ILE A 98 -0.75 1.01 -7.41
CA ILE A 98 -0.18 1.32 -8.73
C ILE A 98 -0.23 2.82 -9.04
N ALA A 99 -1.14 3.55 -8.38
CA ALA A 99 -1.31 4.98 -8.53
C ALA A 99 -1.61 5.65 -7.18
N LEU A 100 -1.03 6.84 -6.98
CA LEU A 100 -1.47 7.81 -5.99
C LEU A 100 -2.12 8.97 -6.76
N VAL A 101 -3.44 9.01 -6.74
CA VAL A 101 -4.24 10.01 -7.46
C VAL A 101 -4.66 11.11 -6.49
N PHE A 102 -4.16 12.31 -6.68
CA PHE A 102 -4.64 13.49 -5.99
C PHE A 102 -5.90 14.03 -6.67
N ALA A 103 -7.04 13.99 -6.00
CA ALA A 103 -8.28 14.54 -6.51
C ALA A 103 -8.88 15.50 -5.47
N TYR A 104 -9.14 16.73 -5.91
CA TYR A 104 -9.63 17.83 -5.06
C TYR A 104 -8.70 18.15 -3.89
N ASP A 105 -8.83 17.48 -2.74
CA ASP A 105 -8.03 17.67 -1.53
C ASP A 105 -7.46 16.36 -0.96
N THR A 106 -7.68 15.25 -1.66
CA THR A 106 -7.45 13.89 -1.16
C THR A 106 -6.49 13.13 -2.07
N PHE A 107 -5.48 12.48 -1.47
CA PHE A 107 -4.70 11.43 -2.12
C PHE A 107 -5.41 10.09 -2.00
N TYR A 108 -5.73 9.49 -3.14
CA TYR A 108 -6.26 8.14 -3.24
C TYR A 108 -5.14 7.17 -3.62
N SER A 109 -4.94 6.16 -2.79
CA SER A 109 -4.04 5.04 -3.10
C SER A 109 -4.85 3.93 -3.76
N LEU A 110 -4.53 3.64 -5.03
CA LEU A 110 -5.33 2.77 -5.88
C LEU A 110 -4.52 1.60 -6.42
N ALA A 111 -5.03 0.40 -6.20
CA ALA A 111 -4.56 -0.85 -6.78
C ALA A 111 -5.23 -1.13 -8.15
N ALA A 112 -4.66 -2.06 -8.92
CA ALA A 112 -5.13 -2.35 -10.28
C ALA A 112 -6.58 -2.85 -10.33
N ASN A 113 -6.97 -3.69 -9.38
CA ASN A 113 -8.32 -4.23 -9.26
C ASN A 113 -9.37 -3.14 -8.94
N GLU A 114 -8.97 -2.03 -8.32
CA GLU A 114 -9.87 -0.90 -8.07
C GLU A 114 -10.22 -0.17 -9.37
N PHE A 115 -9.25 0.05 -10.26
CA PHE A 115 -9.54 0.59 -11.60
C PHE A 115 -10.50 -0.34 -12.38
N GLU A 116 -10.22 -1.63 -12.38
CA GLU A 116 -11.06 -2.64 -13.06
C GLU A 116 -12.49 -2.66 -12.50
N ALA A 117 -12.66 -2.50 -11.18
CA ALA A 117 -13.96 -2.43 -10.54
C ALA A 117 -14.80 -1.22 -10.99
N TYR A 118 -14.15 -0.12 -11.39
CA TYR A 118 -14.78 1.06 -12.00
C TYR A 118 -14.81 1.02 -13.53
N GLY A 119 -14.49 -0.12 -14.14
CA GLY A 119 -14.50 -0.31 -15.59
C GLY A 119 -13.36 0.43 -16.32
N GLN A 120 -12.32 0.83 -15.60
CA GLN A 120 -11.13 1.52 -16.14
C GLN A 120 -10.02 0.51 -16.46
N ASP A 121 -9.21 0.78 -17.48
CA ASP A 121 -8.02 -0.03 -17.79
C ASP A 121 -6.82 0.41 -16.91
N PRO A 122 -6.35 -0.40 -15.95
CA PRO A 122 -5.22 -0.04 -15.10
C PRO A 122 -3.91 0.18 -15.87
N ARG A 123 -3.83 -0.22 -17.15
CA ARG A 123 -2.64 0.01 -17.98
C ARG A 123 -2.46 1.46 -18.37
N LEU A 124 -3.49 2.28 -18.34
CA LEU A 124 -3.41 3.72 -18.67
C LEU A 124 -2.41 4.44 -17.75
N ILE A 125 -2.26 3.96 -16.52
CA ILE A 125 -1.34 4.55 -15.53
C ILE A 125 0.13 4.41 -15.98
N ASN A 126 0.45 3.46 -16.87
CA ASN A 126 1.80 3.28 -17.40
C ASN A 126 2.27 4.42 -18.31
N GLU A 127 1.35 5.24 -18.83
CA GLU A 127 1.66 6.42 -19.65
C GLU A 127 2.32 7.53 -18.82
N PHE A 128 2.11 7.54 -17.50
CA PHE A 128 2.67 8.53 -16.59
C PHE A 128 4.13 8.19 -16.21
N PRO A 129 5.02 9.18 -16.08
CA PRO A 129 6.43 8.94 -15.78
C PRO A 129 6.66 8.50 -14.31
N GLY A 130 7.85 7.96 -14.04
CA GLY A 130 8.31 7.62 -12.68
C GLY A 130 8.05 6.16 -12.25
N PRO A 131 8.55 5.75 -11.07
CA PRO A 131 8.27 4.42 -10.51
C PRO A 131 6.82 4.30 -10.04
N SER A 132 6.36 3.07 -9.80
CA SER A 132 5.08 2.83 -9.13
C SER A 132 5.20 3.06 -7.62
N PRO A 133 4.14 3.56 -6.96
CA PRO A 133 2.90 4.04 -7.58
C PRO A 133 3.09 5.37 -8.31
N LYS A 134 2.37 5.55 -9.42
CA LYS A 134 2.44 6.75 -10.25
C LYS A 134 1.77 7.91 -9.54
N LEU A 135 2.42 9.07 -9.52
CA LEU A 135 1.89 10.30 -8.91
C LEU A 135 1.08 11.08 -9.93
N ILE A 136 -0.23 11.08 -9.76
CA ILE A 136 -1.19 11.63 -10.70
C ILE A 136 -2.11 12.60 -9.96
N PHE A 137 -2.63 13.61 -10.64
CA PHE A 137 -3.76 14.40 -10.15
C PHE A 137 -4.89 14.44 -11.17
N ALA A 138 -6.13 14.52 -10.69
CA ALA A 138 -7.29 14.79 -11.52
C ALA A 138 -7.42 16.30 -11.74
N GLU A 139 -7.34 16.75 -12.99
CA GLU A 139 -7.48 18.15 -13.33
C GLU A 139 -8.88 18.68 -13.01
N LEU A 140 -8.93 19.84 -12.35
CA LEU A 140 -10.16 20.53 -11.99
C LEU A 140 -10.21 21.92 -12.64
N PRO A 141 -11.41 22.45 -12.95
CA PRO A 141 -11.59 23.81 -13.43
C PRO A 141 -10.80 24.82 -12.59
N GLU A 142 -10.19 25.84 -13.21
CA GLU A 142 -9.39 26.84 -12.47
C GLU A 142 -10.23 27.62 -11.46
N ASP A 143 -11.49 27.95 -11.83
CA ASP A 143 -12.45 28.60 -10.95
C ASP A 143 -12.86 27.68 -9.78
N GLU A 144 -12.64 28.16 -8.54
CA GLU A 144 -12.88 27.38 -7.33
C GLU A 144 -14.35 26.93 -7.19
N PHE A 145 -15.30 27.81 -7.54
CA PHE A 145 -16.72 27.47 -7.47
C PHE A 145 -17.08 26.35 -8.45
N ARG A 146 -16.58 26.40 -9.69
CA ARG A 146 -16.76 25.30 -10.66
C ARG A 146 -16.07 24.01 -10.22
N ALA A 147 -14.90 24.11 -9.59
CA ALA A 147 -14.21 22.94 -9.04
C ALA A 147 -15.03 22.29 -7.91
N GLU A 148 -15.61 23.10 -7.02
CA GLU A 148 -16.51 22.64 -5.96
C GLU A 148 -17.76 21.96 -6.53
N VAL A 149 -18.41 22.59 -7.50
CA VAL A 149 -19.57 22.00 -8.19
C VAL A 149 -19.21 20.69 -8.87
N ALA A 150 -18.02 20.58 -9.47
CA ALA A 150 -17.54 19.34 -10.08
C ALA A 150 -17.31 18.24 -9.04
N ASN A 151 -16.70 18.57 -7.90
CA ASN A 151 -16.49 17.66 -6.79
C ASN A 151 -17.82 17.14 -6.23
N LEU A 152 -18.75 18.03 -5.90
CA LEU A 152 -20.09 17.64 -5.41
C LEU A 152 -20.82 16.75 -6.42
N ARG A 153 -20.83 17.12 -7.71
CA ARG A 153 -21.46 16.30 -8.77
C ARG A 153 -20.84 14.92 -8.90
N SER A 154 -19.52 14.79 -8.78
CA SER A 154 -18.82 13.50 -8.87
C SER A 154 -19.33 12.48 -7.86
N VAL A 155 -19.66 12.95 -6.64
CA VAL A 155 -20.21 12.12 -5.57
C VAL A 155 -21.66 11.71 -5.88
N PHE A 156 -22.49 12.63 -6.36
CA PHE A 156 -23.90 12.36 -6.65
C PHE A 156 -24.13 11.43 -7.85
N VAL A 157 -23.28 11.53 -8.88
CA VAL A 157 -23.41 10.74 -10.12
C VAL A 157 -22.70 9.38 -10.01
N ALA A 158 -22.08 9.08 -8.85
CA ALA A 158 -21.26 7.88 -8.64
C ALA A 158 -20.11 7.73 -9.66
N ASP A 159 -19.57 8.88 -10.10
CA ASP A 159 -18.42 8.98 -10.99
C ASP A 159 -17.36 9.84 -10.29
N PRO A 160 -16.65 9.27 -9.29
CA PRO A 160 -15.81 10.05 -8.40
C PRO A 160 -14.60 10.65 -9.15
N LEU A 161 -14.17 11.86 -8.75
CA LEU A 161 -13.07 12.57 -9.42
C LEU A 161 -11.79 11.74 -9.56
N PHE A 162 -11.48 10.91 -8.57
CA PHE A 162 -10.29 10.06 -8.60
C PHE A 162 -10.37 8.91 -9.60
N MET A 163 -11.53 8.62 -10.22
CA MET A 163 -11.71 7.61 -11.29
C MET A 163 -11.99 8.23 -12.67
N GLN A 164 -12.01 9.55 -12.78
CA GLN A 164 -12.15 10.27 -14.07
C GLN A 164 -10.78 10.31 -14.78
N THR A 165 -10.41 9.18 -15.37
CA THR A 165 -9.09 8.92 -15.94
C THR A 165 -8.74 9.84 -17.12
N ASP A 166 -9.75 10.35 -17.82
CA ASP A 166 -9.61 11.36 -18.88
C ASP A 166 -9.04 12.70 -18.39
N LYS A 167 -9.16 12.98 -17.08
CA LYS A 167 -8.66 14.20 -16.44
C LYS A 167 -7.28 14.04 -15.81
N TYR A 168 -6.68 12.87 -15.92
CA TYR A 168 -5.42 12.59 -15.26
C TYR A 168 -4.26 13.36 -15.87
N LYS A 169 -3.46 13.97 -14.99
CA LYS A 169 -2.18 14.60 -15.32
C LYS A 169 -1.12 14.17 -14.32
N ALA A 170 0.13 14.11 -14.74
CA ALA A 170 1.24 13.85 -13.82
C ALA A 170 1.34 14.99 -12.80
N ILE A 171 1.54 14.67 -11.51
CA ILE A 171 1.79 15.72 -10.50
C ILE A 171 3.03 16.53 -10.94
N PRO A 172 2.92 17.87 -11.03
CA PRO A 172 4.02 18.73 -11.46
C PRO A 172 5.29 18.49 -10.64
N GLU A 173 6.45 18.62 -11.27
CA GLU A 173 7.73 18.43 -10.58
C GLU A 173 8.02 19.55 -9.58
N HIS A 174 7.46 20.73 -9.84
CA HIS A 174 7.64 21.93 -9.06
C HIS A 174 6.32 22.64 -8.82
N GLY A 175 6.21 23.26 -7.64
CA GLY A 175 5.06 24.05 -7.24
C GLY A 175 4.00 23.25 -6.48
N THR A 176 3.11 24.00 -5.84
CA THR A 176 2.03 23.46 -5.01
C THR A 176 0.65 23.92 -5.48
N ALA A 177 0.56 24.44 -6.71
CA ALA A 177 -0.65 25.06 -7.26
C ALA A 177 -1.86 24.11 -7.35
N ILE A 178 -1.63 22.80 -7.44
CA ILE A 178 -2.71 21.82 -7.45
C ILE A 178 -3.35 21.63 -6.07
N PHE A 179 -2.64 21.94 -4.98
CA PHE A 179 -3.09 21.76 -3.60
C PHE A 179 -3.88 22.97 -3.08
N ARG A 180 -4.95 23.33 -3.78
CA ARG A 180 -5.71 24.58 -3.54
C ARG A 180 -6.40 24.61 -2.17
N TRP A 181 -6.78 23.44 -1.67
CA TRP A 181 -7.56 23.28 -0.42
C TRP A 181 -6.71 22.93 0.80
N GLU A 182 -5.38 22.97 0.70
CA GLU A 182 -4.45 22.60 1.79
C GLU A 182 -4.77 23.31 3.12
N SER A 183 -5.07 24.61 3.07
CA SER A 183 -5.36 25.39 4.28
C SER A 183 -6.66 24.95 4.97
N SER A 184 -7.67 24.55 4.20
CA SER A 184 -8.92 24.01 4.73
C SER A 184 -8.70 22.63 5.34
N VAL A 185 -7.98 21.74 4.64
CA VAL A 185 -7.61 20.42 5.17
C VAL A 185 -6.84 20.55 6.47
N ARG A 186 -5.91 21.50 6.55
CA ARG A 186 -5.12 21.76 7.77
C ARG A 186 -5.99 22.17 8.94
N ARG A 187 -6.95 23.09 8.74
CA ARG A 187 -7.90 23.47 9.80
C ARG A 187 -8.72 22.29 10.29
N ASP A 188 -9.25 21.49 9.36
CA ASP A 188 -10.05 20.30 9.69
C ASP A 188 -9.22 19.25 10.45
N ALA A 189 -7.97 19.03 10.01
CA ALA A 189 -7.05 18.11 10.66
C ALA A 189 -6.70 18.57 12.08
N GLU A 190 -6.35 19.84 12.28
CA GLU A 190 -6.05 20.41 13.61
C GLU A 190 -7.24 20.27 14.56
N GLU A 191 -8.47 20.44 14.06
CA GLU A 191 -9.68 20.21 14.84
C GLU A 191 -9.85 18.73 15.24
N GLN A 192 -9.65 17.80 14.30
CA GLN A 192 -9.82 16.36 14.54
C GLN A 192 -8.67 15.75 15.36
N LEU A 193 -7.48 16.34 15.27
CA LEU A 193 -6.23 15.78 15.79
C LEU A 193 -5.57 16.69 16.84
N ARG A 194 -6.36 17.51 17.55
CA ARG A 194 -6.03 18.53 18.58
C ARG A 194 -4.79 18.36 19.49
N ALA A 195 -4.15 17.20 19.55
CA ALA A 195 -2.93 16.92 20.32
C ALA A 195 -1.75 16.31 19.51
N ASN A 196 -1.94 15.92 18.25
CA ASN A 196 -1.04 15.01 17.51
C ASN A 196 -0.53 15.54 16.16
N VAL A 197 -1.15 16.58 15.58
CA VAL A 197 -0.57 17.25 14.42
C VAL A 197 0.54 18.14 14.94
N GLU A 198 1.76 17.59 14.95
CA GLU A 198 2.98 18.38 15.17
C GLU A 198 2.95 19.56 14.19
N SER A 199 2.69 20.74 14.74
CA SER A 199 2.73 22.00 14.04
C SER A 199 4.10 22.15 13.35
N ARG A 200 4.09 22.22 12.02
CA ARG A 200 5.23 22.49 11.12
C ARG A 200 6.26 21.37 10.95
N GLU A 201 5.86 20.28 10.29
CA GLU A 201 6.84 19.60 9.43
C GLU A 201 7.16 20.57 8.28
N GLU A 202 8.38 21.14 8.26
CA GLU A 202 8.79 22.12 7.25
C GLU A 202 8.67 21.51 5.84
N GLY A 203 7.86 22.14 4.99
CA GLY A 203 7.61 21.66 3.62
C GLY A 203 6.51 20.61 3.48
N CYS A 204 5.78 20.23 4.55
CA CYS A 204 4.61 19.38 4.43
C CYS A 204 3.40 20.13 3.85
N VAL A 205 2.90 19.64 2.71
CA VAL A 205 1.58 19.98 2.18
C VAL A 205 0.59 18.96 2.72
N LEU A 206 -0.28 19.37 3.65
CA LEU A 206 -1.22 18.44 4.29
C LEU A 206 -2.43 18.21 3.39
N ASN A 207 -2.76 16.94 3.19
CA ASN A 207 -3.89 16.51 2.36
C ASN A 207 -4.65 15.39 3.07
N ARG A 208 -5.90 15.15 2.66
CA ARG A 208 -6.61 13.94 3.06
C ARG A 208 -5.99 12.73 2.36
N PHE A 209 -6.17 11.55 2.94
CA PHE A 209 -5.75 10.29 2.37
C PHE A 209 -6.88 9.28 2.46
N ALA A 210 -7.06 8.51 1.41
CA ALA A 210 -7.99 7.39 1.38
C ALA A 210 -7.38 6.22 0.60
N SER A 211 -7.64 5.01 1.07
CA SER A 211 -7.41 3.78 0.33
C SER A 211 -8.46 2.74 0.69
N ALA A 212 -8.40 1.56 0.07
CA ALA A 212 -9.25 0.43 0.43
C ALA A 212 -9.08 -0.04 1.89
N HIS A 213 -8.03 0.41 2.59
CA HIS A 213 -7.66 -0.09 3.91
C HIS A 213 -7.73 0.94 5.03
N THR A 214 -7.55 2.22 4.75
CA THR A 214 -7.56 3.27 5.77
C THR A 214 -7.94 4.63 5.20
N SER A 215 -8.32 5.55 6.07
CA SER A 215 -8.54 6.95 5.75
C SER A 215 -7.93 7.85 6.82
N GLY A 216 -7.55 9.06 6.45
CA GLY A 216 -6.95 10.01 7.39
C GLY A 216 -6.31 11.20 6.68
N PHE A 217 -5.19 11.67 7.23
CA PHE A 217 -4.42 12.76 6.66
C PHE A 217 -3.00 12.32 6.35
N VAL A 218 -2.40 12.96 5.35
CA VAL A 218 -1.05 12.68 4.90
C VAL A 218 -0.29 13.95 4.62
N CYS A 219 0.99 13.96 4.99
CA CYS A 219 1.94 14.97 4.57
C CYS A 219 2.56 14.58 3.23
N TYR A 220 2.43 15.45 2.23
CA TYR A 220 3.13 15.34 0.97
C TYR A 220 4.33 16.30 0.95
N ASP A 221 5.52 15.77 0.65
CA ASP A 221 6.74 16.55 0.45
C ASP A 221 6.88 16.84 -1.06
N PRO A 222 6.64 18.09 -1.52
CA PRO A 222 6.65 18.44 -2.93
C PRO A 222 8.05 18.42 -3.54
N VAL A 223 9.10 18.50 -2.72
CA VAL A 223 10.50 18.45 -3.18
C VAL A 223 10.91 16.99 -3.40
N LYS A 224 10.61 16.12 -2.44
CA LYS A 224 10.94 14.68 -2.54
C LYS A 224 9.89 13.88 -3.32
N ARG A 225 8.77 14.51 -3.67
CA ARG A 225 7.63 13.91 -4.38
C ARG A 225 7.17 12.61 -3.73
N LYS A 226 6.95 12.63 -2.42
CA LYS A 226 6.53 11.44 -1.67
C LYS A 226 5.66 11.80 -0.48
N LEU A 227 4.86 10.83 -0.04
CA LEU A 227 4.15 10.90 1.22
C LEU A 227 5.16 10.64 2.36
N SER A 228 5.26 11.56 3.32
CA SER A 228 6.22 11.49 4.43
C SER A 228 5.63 10.82 5.67
N ARG A 229 4.39 11.17 6.01
CA ARG A 229 3.75 10.77 7.27
C ARG A 229 2.23 10.69 7.14
N PHE A 230 1.63 9.74 7.84
CA PHE A 230 0.19 9.54 7.92
C PHE A 230 -0.33 9.80 9.33
N TYR A 231 -1.52 10.37 9.42
CA TYR A 231 -2.23 10.67 10.66
C TYR A 231 -3.64 10.05 10.58
N GLU A 232 -3.88 9.06 11.43
CA GLU A 232 -5.16 8.34 11.51
C GLU A 232 -6.27 9.25 12.05
N ASN A 233 -7.46 9.19 11.45
CA ASN A 233 -8.61 9.92 11.94
C ASN A 233 -9.16 9.25 13.22
N LYS A 234 -9.24 9.98 14.34
CA LYS A 234 -9.69 9.41 15.63
C LYS A 234 -11.20 9.16 15.71
N LEU A 235 -11.98 9.64 14.74
CA LEU A 235 -13.45 9.56 14.76
C LEU A 235 -14.03 8.21 14.31
N GLU A 236 -13.20 7.26 13.84
CA GLU A 236 -13.64 5.96 13.31
C GLU A 236 -13.33 4.74 14.22
N ARG A 237 -13.08 4.94 15.52
CA ARG A 237 -12.99 3.84 16.51
C ARG A 237 -14.23 3.71 17.39
#